data_AF-A0A536ZEP0-F1
#
_entry.id   AF-A0A536ZEP0-F1
#
_cell.length_a   1.000
_cell.length_b   1.000
_cell.length_c   1.000
_cell.angle_alpha   90.00
_cell.angle_beta   90.00
_cell.angle_gamma   90.00
#
_symmetry.space_group_name_H-M   'P 1'
#
loop_
_entity.id
_entity.type
_entity.pdbx_description
1 polymer ?
#
loop_
_entity_poly.entity_id
_entity_poly.type
_entity_poly.pdbx_seq_one_letter_code
_entity_poly.pdbx_strand_id
1 'polypeptide(L)'
;QIYQQILGFGEYGFPESHSASFALLVYVSSWLKHHEPAAFTCALLNSQPMGFYSPSQLTQDLRRHGVTILPADATVSEWECMLEEFENPPHPEGQPALRLGLCLVKGLSQAGGERLVAARRAQAFADAGDLARRAKLNAHDMQAL
;
A
#
# COMPACT_ATOMS: atom_id res chain seq x y z
N GLN A 1 30.51 26.75 37.64
CA GLN A 1 29.07 26.70 37.32
C GLN A 1 28.82 25.97 35.99
N ILE A 2 29.40 26.42 34.86
CA ILE A 2 29.21 25.80 33.52
C ILE A 2 29.64 24.31 33.48
N TYR A 3 30.78 23.94 34.08
CA TYR A 3 31.24 22.55 34.14
C TYR A 3 30.22 21.59 34.79
N GLN A 4 29.59 22.01 35.89
CA GLN A 4 28.56 21.22 36.58
C GLN A 4 27.29 21.06 35.73
N GLN A 5 26.97 22.05 34.88
CA GLN A 5 25.88 21.95 33.92
C GLN A 5 26.21 20.94 32.80
N ILE A 6 27.42 20.97 32.25
CA ILE A 6 27.87 20.01 31.21
C ILE A 6 27.82 18.57 31.73
N LEU A 7 28.25 18.33 32.98
CA LEU A 7 28.13 17.00 33.60
C LEU A 7 26.67 16.54 33.70
N GLY A 8 25.75 17.43 34.08
CA GLY A 8 24.32 17.11 34.13
C GLY A 8 23.68 16.86 32.76
N PHE A 9 24.14 17.53 31.69
CA PHE A 9 23.68 17.27 30.31
C PHE A 9 24.28 16.02 29.67
N GLY A 10 25.47 15.59 30.11
CA GLY A 10 26.16 14.41 29.59
C GLY A 10 25.34 13.12 29.72
N GLU A 11 24.47 13.03 30.72
CA GLU A 11 23.60 11.87 30.95
C GLU A 11 22.40 11.81 29.97
N TYR A 12 22.07 12.91 29.29
CA TYR A 12 20.95 13.01 28.33
C TYR A 12 21.42 13.38 26.91
N GLY A 13 22.73 13.43 26.67
CA GLY A 13 23.30 13.72 25.35
C GLY A 13 22.94 12.65 24.33
N PHE A 14 22.48 13.05 23.15
CA PHE A 14 22.13 12.13 22.06
C PHE A 14 23.11 12.31 20.89
N PRO A 15 23.56 11.23 20.22
CA PRO A 15 24.48 11.35 19.08
C PRO A 15 23.84 12.08 17.90
N GLU A 16 24.33 13.28 17.59
CA GLU A 16 23.79 14.15 16.54
C GLU A 16 23.77 13.46 15.17
N SER A 17 24.83 12.74 14.81
CA SER A 17 24.92 12.04 13.52
C SER A 17 23.85 10.95 13.35
N HIS A 18 23.48 10.27 14.45
CA HIS A 18 22.40 9.29 14.46
C HIS A 18 21.03 9.97 14.40
N SER A 19 20.82 11.07 15.15
CA SER A 19 19.58 11.85 15.05
C SER A 19 19.35 12.38 13.64
N ALA A 20 20.38 12.96 13.03
CA ALA A 20 20.26 13.61 11.73
C ALA A 20 19.89 12.60 10.62
N SER A 21 20.47 11.41 10.63
CA SER A 21 20.17 10.39 9.61
C SER A 21 18.72 9.88 9.70
N PHE A 22 18.21 9.64 10.90
CA PHE A 22 16.79 9.26 11.09
C PHE A 22 15.84 10.43 10.82
N ALA A 23 16.20 11.66 11.22
CA ALA A 23 15.39 12.84 10.96
C ALA A 23 15.16 13.07 9.47
N LEU A 24 16.18 12.81 8.63
CA LEU A 24 16.04 12.87 7.18
C LEU A 24 15.01 11.86 6.65
N LEU A 25 15.05 10.61 7.11
CA LEU A 25 14.08 9.59 6.72
C LEU A 25 12.65 9.95 7.13
N VAL A 26 12.48 10.48 8.35
CA VAL A 26 11.18 10.97 8.84
C VAL A 26 10.71 12.12 7.97
N TYR A 27 11.56 13.11 7.70
CA TYR A 27 11.20 14.26 6.89
C TYR A 27 10.75 13.87 5.47
N VAL A 28 11.52 13.03 4.78
CA VAL A 28 11.16 12.55 3.44
C VAL A 28 9.86 11.75 3.46
N SER A 29 9.68 10.87 4.44
CA SER A 29 8.45 10.08 4.57
C SER A 29 7.22 10.96 4.86
N SER A 30 7.37 11.97 5.74
CA SER A 30 6.32 12.94 6.03
C SER A 30 5.99 13.81 4.81
N TRP A 31 6.99 14.20 4.03
CA TRP A 31 6.79 14.95 2.79
C TRP A 31 5.98 14.11 1.78
N LEU A 32 6.36 12.85 1.56
CA LEU A 32 5.62 11.93 0.69
C LEU A 32 4.20 11.68 1.21
N LYS A 33 4.02 11.48 2.51
CA LYS A 33 2.68 11.32 3.10
C LYS A 33 1.80 12.56 2.89
N HIS A 34 2.39 13.75 2.94
CA HIS A 34 1.64 15.00 2.81
C HIS A 34 1.28 15.30 1.35
N HIS A 35 2.25 15.18 0.43
CA HIS A 35 2.10 15.59 -0.96
C HIS A 35 1.71 14.47 -1.92
N GLU A 36 2.08 13.23 -1.61
CA GLU A 36 1.81 12.04 -2.42
C GLU A 36 1.18 10.90 -1.60
N PRO A 37 0.10 11.16 -0.84
CA PRO A 37 -0.49 10.17 0.07
C PRO A 37 -0.91 8.88 -0.64
N ALA A 38 -1.40 8.96 -1.88
CA ALA A 38 -1.81 7.79 -2.67
C ALA A 38 -0.62 6.86 -2.96
N ALA A 39 0.44 7.41 -3.56
CA ALA A 39 1.65 6.67 -3.91
C ALA A 39 2.37 6.15 -2.66
N PHE A 40 2.49 6.97 -1.63
CA PHE A 40 3.08 6.59 -0.36
C PHE A 40 2.35 5.39 0.26
N THR A 41 1.03 5.46 0.37
CA THR A 41 0.23 4.36 0.94
C THR A 41 0.28 3.10 0.09
N CYS A 42 0.25 3.24 -1.24
CA CYS A 42 0.40 2.12 -2.18
C CYS A 42 1.71 1.36 -1.92
N ALA A 43 2.83 2.09 -1.81
CA ALA A 43 4.13 1.51 -1.52
C ALA A 43 4.18 0.83 -0.15
N LEU A 44 3.57 1.43 0.88
CA LEU A 44 3.50 0.82 2.21
C LEU A 44 2.68 -0.48 2.23
N LEU A 45 1.60 -0.56 1.44
CA LEU A 45 0.80 -1.78 1.32
C LEU A 45 1.57 -2.90 0.61
N ASN A 46 2.31 -2.56 -0.44
CA ASN A 46 3.12 -3.54 -1.19
C ASN A 46 4.40 -3.97 -0.43
N SER A 47 4.80 -3.23 0.62
CA SER A 47 5.94 -3.56 1.47
C SER A 47 5.58 -4.39 2.71
N GLN A 48 4.34 -4.86 2.83
CA GLN A 48 3.89 -5.66 3.97
C GLN A 48 4.55 -7.05 3.98
N PRO A 49 4.78 -7.65 5.18
CA PRO A 49 4.39 -7.16 6.51
C PRO A 49 5.34 -6.08 7.05
N MET A 50 4.77 -4.97 7.52
CA MET A 50 5.50 -3.96 8.30
C MET A 50 4.92 -3.91 9.70
N GLY A 51 5.75 -4.17 10.72
CA GLY A 51 5.31 -4.48 12.10
C GLY A 51 4.59 -3.38 12.89
N PHE A 52 4.16 -2.28 12.25
CA PHE A 52 3.59 -1.11 12.92
C PHE A 52 2.12 -0.81 12.55
N TYR A 53 1.71 -1.03 11.29
CA TYR A 53 0.37 -0.66 10.82
C TYR A 53 -0.26 -1.74 9.96
N SER A 54 -1.51 -2.08 10.24
CA SER A 54 -2.28 -3.00 9.40
C SER A 54 -2.67 -2.34 8.07
N PRO A 55 -2.92 -3.13 7.00
CA PRO A 55 -3.50 -2.62 5.76
C PRO A 55 -4.80 -1.83 5.94
N SER A 56 -5.63 -2.22 6.93
CA SER A 56 -6.86 -1.50 7.26
C SER A 56 -6.60 -0.13 7.88
N GLN A 57 -5.57 0.04 8.71
CA GLN A 57 -5.18 1.34 9.25
C GLN A 57 -4.66 2.26 8.16
N LEU A 58 -3.82 1.74 7.25
CA LEU A 58 -3.27 2.50 6.13
C LEU A 58 -4.37 2.99 5.18
N THR A 59 -5.32 2.12 4.81
CA THR A 59 -6.45 2.51 3.95
C THR A 59 -7.40 3.49 4.62
N GLN A 60 -7.63 3.39 5.93
CA GLN A 60 -8.42 4.39 6.66
C GLN A 60 -7.73 5.76 6.72
N ASP A 61 -6.43 5.79 6.95
CA ASP A 61 -5.64 7.02 6.93
C ASP A 61 -5.70 7.68 5.55
N LEU A 62 -5.47 6.91 4.48
CA LEU A 62 -5.56 7.41 3.11
C LEU A 62 -6.95 7.98 2.76
N ARG A 63 -8.03 7.35 3.25
CA ARG A 63 -9.39 7.88 3.08
C ARG A 63 -9.58 9.22 3.81
N ARG A 64 -8.94 9.43 4.98
CA ARG A 64 -8.97 10.72 5.69
C ARG A 64 -8.17 11.80 4.95
N HIS A 65 -7.18 11.40 4.17
CA HIS A 65 -6.51 12.27 3.20
C HIS A 65 -7.40 12.57 1.97
N GLY A 66 -8.64 12.09 1.90
CA GLY A 66 -9.58 12.36 0.81
C GLY A 66 -9.33 11.53 -0.45
N VAL A 67 -8.30 10.68 -0.46
CA VAL A 67 -7.96 9.86 -1.63
C VAL A 67 -8.96 8.73 -1.80
N THR A 68 -9.34 8.48 -3.06
CA THR A 68 -10.26 7.40 -3.42
C THR A 68 -9.55 6.05 -3.35
N ILE A 69 -10.23 5.07 -2.75
CA ILE A 69 -9.73 3.70 -2.63
C ILE A 69 -10.71 2.79 -3.34
N LEU A 70 -10.21 2.07 -4.33
CA LEU A 70 -10.98 1.16 -5.14
C LEU A 70 -10.73 -0.27 -4.65
N PRO A 71 -11.79 -1.08 -4.48
CA PRO A 71 -11.65 -2.45 -4.00
C PRO A 71 -10.87 -3.32 -5.00
N ALA A 72 -10.39 -4.45 -4.51
CA ALA A 72 -9.81 -5.47 -5.36
C ALA A 72 -10.87 -5.99 -6.34
N ASP A 73 -10.51 -6.07 -7.62
CA ASP A 73 -11.40 -6.48 -8.70
C ASP A 73 -10.67 -7.50 -9.58
N ALA A 74 -11.21 -8.71 -9.72
CA ALA A 74 -10.60 -9.76 -10.52
C ALA A 74 -10.41 -9.35 -12.00
N THR A 75 -11.23 -8.44 -12.50
CA THR A 75 -11.20 -8.00 -13.90
C THR A 75 -10.19 -6.87 -14.15
N VAL A 76 -9.65 -6.22 -13.11
CA VAL A 76 -8.75 -5.06 -13.27
C VAL A 76 -7.54 -5.10 -12.33
N SER A 77 -7.69 -5.46 -11.06
CA SER A 77 -6.62 -5.44 -10.06
C SER A 77 -5.45 -6.36 -10.42
N GLU A 78 -4.23 -5.88 -10.25
CA GLU A 78 -3.02 -6.70 -10.30
C GLU A 78 -2.83 -7.47 -8.99
N TRP A 79 -1.75 -8.27 -8.90
CA TRP A 79 -1.42 -8.95 -7.65
C TRP A 79 -1.16 -7.95 -6.52
N GLU A 80 -0.32 -6.96 -6.78
CA GLU A 80 0.00 -5.87 -5.86
C GLU A 80 -0.99 -4.70 -6.00
N CYS A 81 -1.02 -3.80 -5.01
CA CYS A 81 -1.77 -2.56 -5.11
C CYS A 81 -1.17 -1.66 -6.19
N MET A 82 -2.01 -0.87 -6.84
CA MET A 82 -1.63 -0.01 -7.96
C MET A 82 -2.35 1.34 -7.88
N LEU A 83 -1.79 2.34 -8.56
CA LEU A 83 -2.42 3.64 -8.73
C LEU A 83 -3.24 3.66 -10.01
N GLU A 84 -4.46 4.19 -9.93
CA GLU A 84 -5.38 4.34 -11.04
C GLU A 84 -5.66 5.84 -11.27
N GLU A 85 -5.24 6.34 -12.43
CA GLU A 85 -5.47 7.72 -12.82
C GLU A 85 -6.89 7.92 -13.33
N PHE A 86 -7.50 9.05 -12.96
CA PHE A 86 -8.78 9.49 -13.50
C PHE A 86 -8.57 10.75 -14.32
N GLU A 87 -9.25 10.86 -15.47
CA GLU A 87 -9.28 12.10 -16.25
C GLU A 87 -9.82 13.29 -15.43
N ASN A 88 -10.77 13.02 -14.53
CA ASN A 88 -11.27 13.97 -13.55
C ASN A 88 -11.10 13.38 -12.13
N PRO A 89 -9.96 13.63 -11.46
CA PRO A 89 -9.71 13.06 -10.15
C PRO A 89 -10.72 13.61 -9.13
N PRO A 90 -11.34 12.74 -8.31
CA PRO A 90 -12.25 13.18 -7.25
C PRO A 90 -11.53 13.93 -6.11
N HIS A 91 -10.20 13.84 -6.04
CA HIS A 91 -9.39 14.50 -5.04
C HIS A 91 -9.06 15.95 -5.45
N PRO A 92 -9.20 16.96 -4.56
CA PRO A 92 -8.94 18.37 -4.88
C PRO A 92 -7.53 18.65 -5.42
N GLU A 93 -6.53 17.90 -4.96
CA GLU A 93 -5.12 18.05 -5.34
C GLU A 93 -4.71 17.10 -6.48
N GLY A 94 -5.66 16.46 -7.15
CA GLY A 94 -5.36 15.61 -8.32
C GLY A 94 -4.71 14.26 -8.01
N GLN A 95 -4.89 13.74 -6.80
CA GLN A 95 -4.35 12.43 -6.42
C GLN A 95 -4.99 11.29 -7.24
N PRO A 96 -4.20 10.30 -7.71
CA PRO A 96 -4.75 9.08 -8.29
C PRO A 96 -5.50 8.27 -7.22
N ALA A 97 -6.38 7.37 -7.65
CA ALA A 97 -6.96 6.41 -6.72
C ALA A 97 -6.01 5.26 -6.42
N LEU A 98 -6.12 4.73 -5.22
CA LEU A 98 -5.48 3.49 -4.84
C LEU A 98 -6.40 2.31 -5.19
N ARG A 99 -5.97 1.46 -6.14
CA ARG A 99 -6.61 0.17 -6.41
C ARG A 99 -5.97 -0.90 -5.53
N LEU A 100 -6.78 -1.57 -4.72
CA LEU A 100 -6.29 -2.68 -3.90
C LEU A 100 -5.88 -3.87 -4.77
N GLY A 101 -4.73 -4.44 -4.45
CA GLY A 101 -4.20 -5.64 -5.09
C GLY A 101 -4.90 -6.91 -4.62
N LEU A 102 -4.86 -7.94 -5.46
CA LEU A 102 -5.38 -9.27 -5.14
C LEU A 102 -4.67 -9.92 -3.94
N CYS A 103 -3.42 -9.49 -3.64
CA CYS A 103 -2.68 -9.94 -2.47
C CYS A 103 -3.36 -9.62 -1.13
N LEU A 104 -4.28 -8.66 -1.11
CA LEU A 104 -5.06 -8.30 0.08
C LEU A 104 -6.36 -9.12 0.22
N VAL A 105 -6.71 -9.96 -0.77
CA VAL A 105 -7.88 -10.85 -0.71
C VAL A 105 -7.56 -12.02 0.21
N LYS A 106 -8.18 -12.04 1.39
CA LYS A 106 -7.95 -13.08 2.39
C LYS A 106 -8.32 -14.46 1.84
N GLY A 107 -7.34 -15.36 1.81
CA GLY A 107 -7.52 -16.75 1.35
C GLY A 107 -7.19 -16.97 -0.12
N LEU A 108 -6.99 -15.92 -0.91
CA LEU A 108 -6.50 -16.09 -2.27
C LEU A 108 -5.01 -16.46 -2.24
N SER A 109 -4.64 -17.57 -2.89
CA SER A 109 -3.23 -17.94 -3.01
C SER A 109 -2.50 -17.03 -4.00
N GLN A 110 -1.22 -16.73 -3.74
CA GLN A 110 -0.38 -15.97 -4.69
C GLN A 110 -0.33 -16.62 -6.06
N ALA A 111 -0.07 -17.93 -6.11
CA ALA A 111 -0.06 -18.66 -7.36
C ALA A 111 -1.42 -18.60 -8.09
N GLY A 112 -2.54 -18.61 -7.36
CA GLY A 112 -3.87 -18.43 -7.93
C GLY A 112 -4.08 -17.03 -8.51
N GLY A 113 -3.76 -15.99 -7.74
CA GLY A 113 -3.84 -14.59 -8.16
C GLY A 113 -2.96 -14.29 -9.38
N GLU A 114 -1.72 -14.79 -9.43
CA GLU A 114 -0.82 -14.63 -10.58
C GLU A 114 -1.36 -15.31 -11.83
N ARG A 115 -1.93 -16.53 -11.72
CA ARG A 115 -2.58 -17.20 -12.86
C ARG A 115 -3.82 -16.45 -13.34
N LEU A 116 -4.59 -15.87 -12.42
CA LEU A 116 -5.74 -15.01 -12.75
C LEU A 116 -5.28 -13.80 -13.57
N VAL A 117 -4.29 -13.07 -13.09
CA VAL A 117 -3.73 -11.90 -13.81
C VAL A 117 -3.18 -12.31 -15.18
N ALA A 118 -2.42 -13.40 -15.27
CA ALA A 118 -1.89 -13.90 -16.53
C ALA A 118 -2.99 -14.30 -17.52
N ALA A 119 -4.03 -15.00 -17.06
CA ALA A 119 -5.16 -15.40 -17.89
C ALA A 119 -5.94 -14.18 -18.38
N ARG A 120 -6.16 -13.17 -17.53
CA ARG A 120 -6.81 -11.90 -17.89
C ARG A 120 -6.06 -11.14 -18.98
N ARG A 121 -4.73 -11.05 -18.87
CA ARG A 121 -3.89 -10.33 -19.85
C ARG A 121 -3.99 -10.94 -21.25
N ALA A 122 -4.25 -12.24 -21.35
CA ALA A 122 -4.46 -12.89 -22.65
C ALA A 122 -5.83 -12.52 -23.25
N GLN A 123 -6.89 -12.42 -22.44
CA GLN A 123 -8.24 -12.06 -22.88
C GLN A 123 -9.11 -11.72 -21.66
N ALA A 124 -10.07 -10.80 -21.79
CA ALA A 124 -11.07 -10.55 -20.76
C ALA A 124 -11.86 -11.82 -20.39
N PHE A 125 -12.31 -11.94 -19.15
CA PHE A 125 -13.17 -13.05 -18.71
C PHE A 125 -14.62 -12.80 -19.12
N ALA A 126 -15.30 -13.85 -19.59
CA ALA A 126 -16.73 -13.76 -19.92
C ALA A 126 -17.61 -13.83 -18.67
N ASP A 127 -17.24 -14.69 -17.72
CA ASP A 127 -17.94 -14.93 -16.46
C ASP A 127 -17.01 -15.59 -15.43
N ALA A 128 -17.54 -15.87 -14.23
CA ALA A 128 -16.79 -16.50 -13.14
C ALA A 128 -16.34 -17.94 -13.46
N GLY A 129 -17.09 -18.69 -14.27
CA GLY A 129 -16.71 -20.04 -14.69
C GLY A 129 -15.56 -20.03 -15.70
N ASP A 130 -15.58 -19.09 -16.64
CA ASP A 130 -14.48 -18.84 -17.56
C ASP A 130 -13.19 -18.46 -16.82
N LEU A 131 -13.30 -17.57 -15.83
CA LEU A 131 -12.21 -17.20 -14.94
C LEU A 131 -11.64 -18.43 -14.24
N ALA A 132 -12.47 -19.20 -13.54
CA ALA A 132 -12.04 -20.37 -12.78
C ALA A 132 -11.26 -21.37 -13.65
N ARG A 133 -11.79 -21.66 -14.85
CA ARG A 133 -11.22 -22.61 -15.81
C ARG A 133 -9.90 -22.12 -16.39
N ARG A 134 -9.83 -20.87 -16.84
CA ARG A 134 -8.64 -20.31 -17.52
C ARG A 134 -7.51 -20.02 -16.54
N ALA A 135 -7.82 -19.46 -15.38
CA ALA A 135 -6.85 -19.21 -14.32
C ALA A 135 -6.51 -20.48 -13.51
N LYS A 136 -7.19 -21.61 -13.78
CA LYS A 136 -7.02 -22.88 -13.07
C LYS A 136 -7.10 -22.65 -11.55
N LEU A 137 -8.13 -21.94 -11.10
CA LEU A 137 -8.36 -21.69 -9.69
C LEU A 137 -8.96 -22.92 -9.04
N ASN A 138 -8.49 -23.23 -7.84
CA ASN A 138 -9.09 -24.28 -7.04
C ASN A 138 -10.34 -23.74 -6.31
N ALA A 139 -11.09 -24.61 -5.65
CA ALA A 139 -12.31 -24.21 -4.93
C ALA A 139 -12.05 -23.16 -3.83
N HIS A 140 -10.87 -23.20 -3.19
CA HIS A 140 -10.50 -22.26 -2.14
C HIS A 140 -10.21 -20.86 -2.70
N ASP A 141 -9.46 -20.77 -3.80
CA ASP A 141 -9.20 -19.51 -4.51
C ASP A 141 -10.52 -18.91 -5.03
N MET A 142 -11.42 -19.75 -5.55
CA MET A 142 -12.75 -19.33 -6.02
C MET A 142 -13.68 -18.86 -4.90
N GLN A 143 -13.55 -19.41 -3.70
CA GLN A 143 -14.35 -18.98 -2.54
C GLN A 143 -13.84 -17.65 -1.96
N ALA A 144 -12.57 -17.30 -2.19
CA ALA A 144 -11.97 -16.06 -1.72
C ALA A 144 -12.35 -14.84 -2.57
N LEU A 145 -12.74 -15.05 -3.83
CA LEU A 145 -13.11 -14.03 -4.82
C LEU A 145 -14.63 -13.78 -4.85
#